data_AF-S6W3P1-F1
#
_entry.id   AF-S6W3P1-F1
#
_cell.length_a   1.000
_cell.length_b   1.000
_cell.length_c   1.000
_cell.angle_alpha   90.00
_cell.angle_beta   90.00
_cell.angle_gamma   90.00
#
_symmetry.space_group_name_H-M   'P 1'
#
loop_
_entity.id
_entity.type
_entity.pdbx_description
1 polymer ?
#
loop_
_entity_poly.entity_id
_entity_poly.type
_entity_poly.pdbx_seq_one_letter_code
_entity_poly.pdbx_strand_id
1 'polypeptide(L)'
;GGATSATARFMAQRENGADLLGATSLLNLKDKDPMLAGVILDMSMNATIAASLQLGHTILGSLEGITTLHQKRVEQAGFAVLKSPDVPSILVETGFISNSRDSQRLVTARHQQAVADGLFDGLQRYFQRNPPMDSHLAWMQAQKQEQQA
;
A
#
# COMPACT_ATOMS: atom_id res chain seq x y z
N GLY A 1 -6.88 17.29 -0.92
CA GLY A 1 -6.45 17.68 -2.28
C GLY A 1 -5.14 17.01 -2.57
N GLY A 2 -5.13 16.07 -3.52
CA GLY A 2 -4.02 15.15 -3.78
C GLY A 2 -2.78 15.85 -4.31
N ALA A 3 -1.71 15.84 -3.53
CA ALA A 3 -0.38 16.14 -4.03
C ALA A 3 0.10 14.91 -4.82
N THR A 4 -0.28 14.86 -6.09
CA THR A 4 0.26 13.92 -7.06
C THR A 4 1.48 14.61 -7.68
N SER A 5 2.70 14.20 -7.32
CA SER A 5 3.92 14.73 -7.93
C SER A 5 3.99 14.40 -9.43
N ALA A 6 4.63 15.27 -10.21
CA ALA A 6 4.83 15.05 -11.64
C ALA A 6 5.55 13.72 -11.92
N THR A 7 6.49 13.34 -11.06
CA THR A 7 7.21 12.06 -11.11
C THR A 7 6.27 10.87 -10.95
N ALA A 8 5.38 10.90 -9.95
CA ALA A 8 4.44 9.81 -9.72
C ALA A 8 3.46 9.63 -10.89
N ARG A 9 2.98 10.74 -11.51
CA ARG A 9 2.16 10.68 -12.74
C ARG A 9 2.92 10.05 -13.91
N PHE A 10 4.15 10.50 -14.14
CA PHE A 10 4.97 10.00 -15.24
C PHE A 10 5.26 8.50 -15.09
N MET A 11 5.59 8.05 -13.87
CA MET A 11 5.76 6.62 -13.58
C MET A 11 4.47 5.83 -13.81
N ALA A 12 3.32 6.33 -13.32
CA ALA A 12 2.04 5.65 -13.54
C ALA A 12 1.71 5.49 -15.03
N GLN A 13 1.96 6.52 -15.85
CA GLN A 13 1.78 6.43 -17.30
C GLN A 13 2.65 5.34 -17.94
N ARG A 14 3.87 5.13 -17.43
CA ARG A 14 4.78 4.08 -17.92
C ARG A 14 4.35 2.68 -17.48
N GLU A 15 3.85 2.54 -16.26
CA GLU A 15 3.49 1.24 -15.65
C GLU A 15 2.08 0.75 -16.04
N ASN A 16 1.23 1.60 -16.63
CA ASN A 16 -0.19 1.31 -16.93
C ASN A 16 -0.43 0.37 -18.13
N GLY A 17 0.48 -0.56 -18.40
CA GLY A 17 0.39 -1.51 -19.52
C GLY A 17 -0.47 -2.77 -19.28
N ALA A 18 -1.20 -2.88 -18.17
CA ALA A 18 -2.00 -4.07 -17.84
C ALA A 18 -3.34 -3.72 -17.16
N ASP A 19 -4.33 -4.58 -17.43
CA ASP A 19 -5.76 -4.32 -17.57
C ASP A 19 -6.57 -4.16 -16.26
N LEU A 20 -7.72 -3.46 -16.36
CA LEU A 20 -8.66 -3.05 -15.30
C LEU A 20 -9.89 -3.97 -15.12
N LEU A 21 -10.00 -5.06 -15.89
CA LEU A 21 -11.24 -5.83 -16.05
C LEU A 21 -11.67 -6.75 -14.87
N GLY A 22 -10.89 -6.86 -13.78
CA GLY A 22 -11.13 -7.84 -12.71
C GLY A 22 -12.07 -7.43 -11.56
N ALA A 23 -12.36 -6.14 -11.39
CA ALA A 23 -12.92 -5.60 -10.13
C ALA A 23 -14.37 -6.00 -9.81
N THR A 24 -15.22 -6.22 -10.81
CA THR A 24 -16.66 -6.50 -10.61
C THR A 24 -16.95 -7.96 -10.24
N SER A 25 -16.06 -8.90 -10.58
CA SER A 25 -16.19 -10.31 -10.19
C SER A 25 -15.75 -10.59 -8.75
N LEU A 26 -14.82 -9.79 -8.19
CA LEU A 26 -14.28 -10.01 -6.85
C LEU A 26 -15.29 -9.71 -5.73
N LEU A 27 -16.15 -8.71 -5.93
CA LEU A 27 -17.13 -8.28 -4.91
C LEU A 27 -18.47 -9.03 -4.97
N ASN A 28 -18.59 -10.08 -5.79
CA ASN A 28 -19.81 -10.87 -5.99
C ASN A 28 -21.08 -10.02 -6.26
N LEU A 29 -20.95 -8.96 -7.07
CA LEU A 29 -22.02 -7.99 -7.33
C LEU A 29 -22.92 -8.35 -8.54
N LYS A 30 -22.78 -9.55 -9.11
CA LYS A 30 -23.46 -9.94 -10.36
C LYS A 30 -24.99 -9.87 -10.31
N ASP A 31 -25.58 -10.10 -9.15
CA ASP A 31 -27.03 -10.17 -8.96
C ASP A 31 -27.62 -8.90 -8.30
N LYS A 32 -26.82 -7.83 -8.16
CA LYS A 32 -27.23 -6.56 -7.54
C LYS A 32 -27.69 -5.56 -8.61
N ASP A 33 -28.60 -4.65 -8.21
CA ASP A 33 -28.95 -3.50 -9.03
C ASP A 33 -27.66 -2.73 -9.44
N PRO A 34 -27.49 -2.34 -10.72
CA PRO A 34 -26.27 -1.70 -11.20
C PRO A 34 -25.87 -0.43 -10.45
N MET A 35 -26.85 0.36 -9.97
CA MET A 35 -26.57 1.56 -9.18
C MET A 35 -26.06 1.19 -7.79
N LEU A 36 -26.70 0.21 -7.14
CA LEU A 36 -26.26 -0.28 -5.83
C LEU A 36 -24.87 -0.93 -5.91
N ALA A 37 -24.63 -1.71 -6.96
CA ALA A 37 -23.32 -2.31 -7.23
C ALA A 37 -22.24 -1.23 -7.41
N GLY A 38 -22.55 -0.16 -8.14
CA GLY A 38 -21.65 0.99 -8.30
C GLY A 38 -21.31 1.67 -6.97
N VAL A 39 -22.31 1.94 -6.13
CA VAL A 39 -22.09 2.57 -4.81
C VAL A 39 -21.24 1.68 -3.90
N ILE A 40 -21.53 0.37 -3.83
CA ILE A 40 -20.74 -0.57 -3.02
C ILE A 40 -19.29 -0.64 -3.52
N LEU A 41 -19.11 -0.68 -4.84
CA LEU A 41 -17.78 -0.69 -5.46
C LEU A 41 -17.00 0.59 -5.11
N ASP A 42 -17.62 1.76 -5.21
CA ASP A 42 -17.00 3.05 -4.88
C ASP A 42 -16.63 3.13 -3.39
N MET A 43 -17.50 2.66 -2.50
CA MET A 43 -17.22 2.59 -1.06
C MET A 43 -16.04 1.65 -0.78
N SER A 44 -16.00 0.47 -1.41
CA SER A 44 -14.90 -0.49 -1.28
C SER A 44 -13.59 0.10 -1.79
N MET A 45 -13.59 0.72 -2.97
CA MET A 45 -12.40 1.39 -3.52
C MET A 45 -11.90 2.49 -2.59
N ASN A 46 -12.78 3.33 -2.06
CA ASN A 46 -12.40 4.41 -1.14
C ASN A 46 -11.80 3.88 0.17
N ALA A 47 -12.40 2.82 0.75
CA ALA A 47 -11.87 2.17 1.94
C ALA A 47 -10.49 1.55 1.66
N THR A 48 -10.33 0.88 0.53
CA THR A 48 -9.07 0.27 0.09
C THR A 48 -7.99 1.33 -0.15
N ILE A 49 -8.33 2.48 -0.73
CA ILE A 49 -7.40 3.62 -0.90
C ILE A 49 -6.97 4.17 0.46
N ALA A 50 -7.90 4.36 1.40
CA ALA A 50 -7.57 4.85 2.74
C ALA A 50 -6.63 3.88 3.48
N ALA A 51 -6.91 2.58 3.43
CA ALA A 51 -6.05 1.54 3.99
C ALA A 51 -4.67 1.52 3.32
N SER A 52 -4.61 1.64 1.98
CA SER A 52 -3.35 1.71 1.22
C SER A 52 -2.50 2.91 1.62
N LEU A 53 -3.12 4.07 1.84
CA LEU A 53 -2.43 5.25 2.33
C LEU A 53 -1.85 5.02 3.72
N GLN A 54 -2.63 4.48 4.65
CA GLN A 54 -2.15 4.21 6.02
C GLN A 54 -1.02 3.17 6.05
N LEU A 55 -1.12 2.12 5.23
CA LEU A 55 -0.05 1.15 5.00
C LEU A 55 1.20 1.85 4.46
N GLY A 56 1.05 2.66 3.41
CA GLY A 56 2.15 3.42 2.82
C GLY A 56 2.86 4.33 3.83
N HIS A 57 2.13 5.01 4.72
CA HIS A 57 2.74 5.87 5.75
C HIS A 57 3.55 5.07 6.75
N THR A 58 3.05 3.90 7.15
CA THR A 58 3.73 3.04 8.12
C THR A 58 5.01 2.44 7.52
N ILE A 59 4.95 2.03 6.26
CA ILE A 59 6.11 1.54 5.51
C ILE A 59 7.13 2.64 5.28
N LEU A 60 6.70 3.83 4.84
CA LEU A 60 7.58 4.98 4.60
C LEU A 60 8.38 5.36 5.86
N GLY A 61 7.71 5.42 7.01
CA GLY A 61 8.38 5.72 8.29
C GLY A 61 9.32 4.60 8.76
N SER A 62 9.12 3.36 8.33
CA SER A 62 9.99 2.23 8.68
C SER A 62 11.20 2.11 7.75
N LEU A 63 11.12 2.67 6.55
CA LEU A 63 12.24 2.80 5.61
C LEU A 63 13.09 4.06 5.82
N GLU A 64 12.65 4.97 6.68
CA GLU A 64 13.41 6.16 7.04
C GLU A 64 14.77 5.77 7.65
N GLY A 65 15.86 6.27 7.07
CA GLY A 65 17.23 5.97 7.51
C GLY A 65 17.87 4.72 6.87
N ILE A 66 17.10 3.86 6.20
CA ILE A 66 17.63 2.70 5.46
C ILE A 66 18.04 3.10 4.04
N THR A 67 17.18 3.87 3.37
CA THR A 67 17.42 4.40 2.03
C THR A 67 17.16 5.91 1.98
N THR A 68 17.65 6.56 0.93
CA THR A 68 17.39 7.98 0.73
C THR A 68 15.95 8.14 0.23
N LEU A 69 15.04 8.53 1.12
CA LEU A 69 13.66 8.80 0.76
C LEU A 69 13.58 10.06 -0.12
N HIS A 70 13.20 9.90 -1.39
CA HIS A 70 13.01 11.04 -2.30
C HIS A 70 11.80 11.90 -1.93
N GLN A 71 10.81 11.32 -1.24
CA GLN A 71 9.60 12.00 -0.79
C GLN A 71 9.40 11.75 0.70
N LYS A 72 9.03 12.80 1.44
CA LYS A 72 8.72 12.72 2.88
C LYS A 72 7.27 12.28 3.16
N ARG A 73 6.48 12.07 2.12
CA ARG A 73 5.07 11.69 2.22
C ARG A 73 4.74 10.61 1.20
N VAL A 74 3.67 9.85 1.46
CA VAL A 74 3.10 8.93 0.50
C VAL A 74 2.52 9.73 -0.67
N GLU A 75 2.88 9.34 -1.89
CA GLU A 75 2.39 9.93 -3.11
C GLU A 75 1.30 9.05 -3.72
N GLN A 76 0.30 9.68 -4.34
CA GLN A 76 -0.76 8.96 -5.06
C GLN A 76 -0.61 9.20 -6.55
N ALA A 77 -0.69 8.13 -7.35
CA ALA A 77 -0.83 8.22 -8.79
C ALA A 77 -1.67 7.05 -9.33
N GLY A 78 -2.19 7.21 -10.54
CA GLY A 78 -3.14 6.29 -11.17
C GLY A 78 -2.51 5.01 -11.72
N PHE A 79 -1.64 4.33 -10.97
CA PHE A 79 -1.03 3.05 -11.32
C PHE A 79 -2.09 1.95 -11.39
N ALA A 80 -2.23 1.27 -12.52
CA ALA A 80 -3.21 0.20 -12.73
C ALA A 80 -3.03 -0.96 -11.75
N VAL A 81 -1.77 -1.31 -11.44
CA VAL A 81 -1.40 -2.35 -10.47
C VAL A 81 -1.88 -2.06 -9.04
N LEU A 82 -2.27 -0.81 -8.74
CA LEU A 82 -2.76 -0.42 -7.42
C LEU A 82 -4.30 -0.30 -7.36
N LYS A 83 -5.03 -0.69 -8.42
CA LYS A 83 -6.49 -0.46 -8.54
C LYS A 83 -7.36 -1.63 -8.11
N SER A 84 -6.90 -2.50 -7.20
CA SER A 84 -7.78 -3.51 -6.61
C SER A 84 -8.82 -2.81 -5.71
N PRO A 85 -10.12 -3.14 -5.83
CA PRO A 85 -11.17 -2.56 -4.99
C PRO A 85 -11.22 -3.12 -3.57
N ASP A 86 -10.59 -4.26 -3.32
CA ASP A 86 -10.71 -5.08 -2.11
C ASP A 86 -9.38 -5.39 -1.41
N VAL A 87 -8.24 -5.09 -2.05
CA VAL A 87 -6.90 -5.35 -1.50
C VAL A 87 -6.09 -4.04 -1.43
N PRO A 88 -5.70 -3.59 -0.22
CA PRO A 88 -4.81 -2.44 -0.07
C PRO A 88 -3.48 -2.69 -0.79
N SER A 89 -3.09 -1.76 -1.66
CA SER A 89 -1.95 -1.92 -2.57
C SER A 89 -1.05 -0.70 -2.53
N ILE A 90 0.26 -0.91 -2.42
CA ILE A 90 1.29 0.14 -2.47
C ILE A 90 2.39 -0.24 -3.45
N LEU A 91 3.03 0.78 -4.03
CA LEU A 91 4.27 0.63 -4.80
C LEU A 91 5.39 1.23 -3.96
N VAL A 92 6.44 0.45 -3.71
CA VAL A 92 7.61 0.89 -2.96
C VAL A 92 8.79 1.08 -3.89
N GLU A 93 9.30 2.30 -3.96
CA GLU A 93 10.55 2.61 -4.65
C GLU A 93 11.73 2.42 -3.68
N THR A 94 12.61 1.46 -3.98
CA THR A 94 13.74 1.10 -3.11
C THR A 94 15.00 1.92 -3.41
N GLY A 95 15.07 2.55 -4.59
CA GLY A 95 16.13 3.43 -5.05
C GLY A 95 16.08 3.64 -6.57
N PHE A 96 16.89 4.56 -7.09
CA PHE A 96 16.92 4.86 -8.53
C PHE A 96 18.13 4.21 -9.23
N ILE A 97 17.91 3.32 -10.19
CA ILE A 97 19.00 2.73 -11.00
C ILE A 97 19.78 3.81 -11.78
N SER A 98 19.13 4.91 -12.16
CA SER A 98 19.75 6.06 -12.81
C SER A 98 20.69 6.85 -11.90
N ASN A 99 20.60 6.67 -10.58
CA ASN A 99 21.50 7.27 -9.61
C ASN A 99 22.64 6.29 -9.29
N SER A 100 23.89 6.67 -9.58
CA SER A 100 25.05 5.79 -9.40
C SER A 100 25.26 5.31 -7.95
N ARG A 101 24.84 6.08 -6.95
CA ARG A 101 24.96 5.68 -5.53
C ARG A 101 23.90 4.64 -5.18
N ASP A 102 22.67 4.83 -5.63
CA ASP A 102 21.59 3.88 -5.39
C ASP A 102 21.82 2.58 -6.16
N SER A 103 22.24 2.65 -7.43
CA SER A 103 22.50 1.45 -8.25
C SER A 103 23.55 0.52 -7.63
N GLN A 104 24.62 1.09 -7.06
CA GLN A 104 25.63 0.34 -6.32
C GLN A 104 25.07 -0.32 -5.05
N ARG A 105 24.14 0.35 -4.35
CA ARG A 105 23.50 -0.20 -3.15
C ARG A 105 22.49 -1.29 -3.49
N LEU A 106 21.66 -1.07 -4.52
CA LEU A 106 20.58 -1.97 -4.94
C LEU A 106 21.06 -3.38 -5.28
N VAL A 107 22.32 -3.54 -5.70
CA VAL A 107 22.92 -4.86 -6.01
C VAL A 107 23.56 -5.55 -4.80
N THR A 108 23.63 -4.89 -3.64
CA THR A 108 24.27 -5.47 -2.45
C THR A 108 23.26 -6.21 -1.58
N ALA A 109 23.61 -7.44 -1.18
CA ALA A 109 22.77 -8.26 -0.30
C ALA A 109 22.44 -7.55 1.03
N ARG A 110 23.41 -6.82 1.59
CA ARG A 110 23.20 -6.05 2.83
C ARG A 110 22.09 -5.01 2.71
N HIS A 111 22.08 -4.25 1.61
CA HIS A 111 21.06 -3.23 1.40
C HIS A 111 19.68 -3.84 1.11
N GLN A 112 19.64 -4.89 0.27
CA GLN A 112 18.40 -5.63 0.00
C GLN A 112 17.78 -6.18 1.29
N GLN A 113 18.60 -6.76 2.17
CA GLN A 113 18.13 -7.25 3.47
C GLN A 113 17.61 -6.11 4.35
N ALA A 114 18.35 -5.00 4.45
CA ALA A 114 17.90 -3.85 5.23
C ALA A 114 16.54 -3.31 4.74
N VAL A 115 16.33 -3.23 3.43
CA VAL A 115 15.04 -2.83 2.85
C VAL A 115 13.95 -3.85 3.19
N ALA A 116 14.22 -5.15 3.06
CA ALA A 116 13.27 -6.21 3.39
C ALA A 116 12.86 -6.18 4.87
N ASP A 117 13.83 -5.97 5.77
CA ASP A 117 13.58 -5.85 7.22
C ASP A 117 12.73 -4.62 7.54
N GLY A 118 13.03 -3.47 6.91
CA GLY A 118 12.24 -2.25 7.09
C GLY A 118 10.81 -2.35 6.55
N LEU A 119 10.62 -3.06 5.42
CA LEU A 119 9.30 -3.40 4.91
C LEU A 119 8.55 -4.28 5.91
N PHE A 120 9.18 -5.35 6.38
CA PHE A 120 8.57 -6.29 7.32
C PHE A 120 8.13 -5.59 8.62
N ASP A 121 8.99 -4.76 9.20
CA ASP A 121 8.66 -3.97 10.39
C ASP A 121 7.49 -3.00 10.14
N GLY A 122 7.49 -2.32 8.99
CA GLY A 122 6.37 -1.45 8.62
C GLY A 122 5.05 -2.21 8.43
N LEU A 123 5.07 -3.40 7.83
CA LEU A 123 3.90 -4.27 7.72
C LEU A 123 3.41 -4.72 9.10
N GLN A 124 4.32 -5.14 9.99
CA GLN A 124 3.99 -5.58 11.33
C GLN A 124 3.33 -4.45 12.14
N ARG A 125 3.90 -3.25 12.11
CA ARG A 125 3.34 -2.05 12.75
C ARG A 125 1.96 -1.69 12.20
N TYR A 126 1.75 -1.85 10.89
CA TYR A 126 0.46 -1.58 10.26
C TYR A 126 -0.62 -2.54 10.79
N PHE A 127 -0.35 -3.85 10.81
CA PHE A 127 -1.31 -4.84 11.26
C PHE A 127 -1.52 -4.85 12.78
N GLN A 128 -0.54 -4.39 13.57
CA GLN A 128 -0.75 -4.14 15.00
C GLN A 128 -1.75 -3.00 15.27
N ARG A 129 -1.82 -2.00 14.39
CA ARG A 129 -2.77 -0.87 14.49
C ARG A 129 -4.11 -1.17 13.84
N ASN A 130 -4.11 -1.99 12.79
CA ASN A 130 -5.28 -2.38 12.01
C ASN A 130 -5.33 -3.90 11.91
N PRO A 131 -5.60 -4.61 13.02
CA PRO A 131 -5.68 -6.05 12.98
C PRO A 131 -6.82 -6.46 12.04
N PRO A 132 -6.60 -7.41 11.12
CA PRO A 132 -7.69 -7.94 10.32
C PRO A 132 -8.72 -8.61 11.23
N MET A 133 -10.01 -8.45 10.89
CA MET A 133 -11.08 -9.15 11.61
C MET A 133 -10.83 -10.66 11.60
N ASP A 134 -11.22 -11.33 12.68
CA ASP A 134 -11.06 -12.77 12.87
C ASP A 134 -9.61 -13.29 12.81
N SER A 135 -8.62 -12.38 12.87
CA SER A 135 -7.21 -12.76 12.96
C SER A 135 -6.75 -12.94 14.41
N HIS A 136 -5.66 -13.69 14.59
CA HIS A 136 -4.98 -13.81 15.88
C HIS A 136 -4.58 -12.43 16.46
N LEU A 137 -4.22 -11.47 15.61
CA LEU A 137 -3.86 -10.11 16.06
C LEU A 137 -5.07 -9.37 16.65
N ALA A 138 -6.25 -9.51 16.05
CA ALA A 138 -7.48 -8.91 16.57
C ALA A 138 -7.84 -9.52 17.92
N TRP A 139 -7.75 -10.85 18.04
CA TRP A 139 -7.98 -11.56 19.29
C TRP A 139 -7.01 -11.11 20.40
N MET A 140 -5.71 -11.02 20.11
CA MET A 140 -4.71 -10.54 21.07
C MET A 140 -4.99 -9.11 21.54
N GLN A 141 -5.46 -8.23 20.65
CA GLN A 141 -5.75 -6.85 20.99
C GLN A 141 -6.98 -6.73 21.90
N ALA A 142 -8.02 -7.52 21.65
CA ALA A 142 -9.21 -7.57 22.50
C ALA A 142 -8.84 -8.00 23.94
N GLN A 143 -8.02 -9.03 24.09
CA GLN A 143 -7.58 -9.48 25.43
C GLN A 143 -6.77 -8.42 26.19
N LYS A 144 -5.94 -7.64 25.50
CA LYS A 144 -5.21 -6.53 26.15
C LYS A 144 -6.13 -5.44 26.66
N GLN A 145 -7.22 -5.15 25.94
CA GLN A 145 -8.19 -4.13 26.35
C GLN A 145 -9.00 -4.58 27.55
N GLU A 146 -9.40 -5.86 27.59
CA GLU A 146 -10.10 -6.45 28.74
C GLU A 146 -9.27 -6.45 30.03
N GLN A 147 -7.94 -6.60 29.94
CA GLN A 147 -7.05 -6.55 31.12
C GLN A 147 -6.78 -5.13 31.63
N GLN A 148 -7.13 -4.11 30.84
CA GLN A 148 -6.93 -2.69 31.18
C GLN A 148 -8.22 -2.00 31.63
N ALA A 149 -9.36 -2.70 31.59
CA ALA A 149 -10.67 -2.25 32.04
C ALA A 149 -10.96 -2.77 33.46
#